data_AF-A0AA88TJP7-F1
#
_entry.id   AF-A0AA88TJP7-F1
#
_cell.length_a   1.000
_cell.length_b   1.000
_cell.length_c   1.000
_cell.angle_alpha   90.00
_cell.angle_beta   90.00
_cell.angle_gamma   90.00
#
_symmetry.space_group_name_H-M   'P 1'
#
loop_
_entity.id
_entity.type
_entity.pdbx_description
1 polymer ?
#
loop_
_entity_poly.entity_id
_entity_poly.type
_entity_poly.pdbx_seq_one_letter_code
_entity_poly.pdbx_strand_id
1 'polypeptide(L)'
;MVRSRPPYRQFTSSSPFSAAAATPSAAAVSVPVTTSQEPMQVLLCLSALFPVLMGTEVKSDCFLEKDCSDIYLSGKNSSGVYTITTLDGPLQVYCEMVSGGVNDRGHWTVILRRMDGEVNFFRPWESYKKGFGNKEGEYWVGLEFLYQMTSRYKYKLRVDLEDFQGKKAYSVYESFSVGSEADAYKLHVSGFVSGGAGASDPLSWTSEAMIANMIVLLCLSALFPMLMGTEVKSDCFLAKDCSEIYSSGKNSSGVYTITTLDGPLQVYCEMVSGGVNDRGHWTVILRRMDGEVNFFRPWESYKKGFGNKSGEYWIGLEFLHQMTSRYKYQIRIDLEDFEGNKAHSLYESFSVDSEADGYKLHVSGFVEGADTTFGYHDGYKFSTFDKDNSGQNCAKTYAQGGFWLRGCDYLNPTGLYWWGKGDGTLMNGLFFWYWKNGIESLKAVTMKIRRVM
;
A
#
# COMPACT_ATOMS: atom_id res chain seq x y z
N MET A 1 32.17 -11.87 60.52
CA MET A 1 31.61 -13.15 60.02
C MET A 1 31.98 -13.23 58.54
N VAL A 2 32.89 -14.07 58.01
CA VAL A 2 33.30 -15.46 58.35
C VAL A 2 32.07 -16.37 58.22
N ARG A 3 31.92 -17.32 57.27
CA ARG A 3 32.82 -18.26 56.54
C ARG A 3 32.21 -18.65 55.15
N SER A 4 32.95 -18.65 54.03
CA SER A 4 33.66 -19.78 53.36
C SER A 4 32.83 -20.84 52.57
N ARG A 5 33.25 -21.12 51.31
CA ARG A 5 32.97 -22.35 50.49
C ARG A 5 33.72 -23.60 51.10
N PRO A 6 33.88 -24.82 50.51
CA PRO A 6 33.49 -25.41 49.19
C PRO A 6 32.93 -26.89 49.28
N PRO A 7 33.34 -27.94 48.50
CA PRO A 7 32.84 -28.33 47.16
C PRO A 7 32.50 -29.85 46.91
N TYR A 8 32.14 -30.18 45.65
CA TYR A 8 32.45 -31.41 44.86
C TYR A 8 32.04 -32.84 45.31
N ARG A 9 31.48 -33.62 44.35
CA ARG A 9 31.87 -35.03 44.10
C ARG A 9 31.42 -35.57 42.74
N GLN A 10 32.30 -36.33 42.07
CA GLN A 10 32.03 -37.21 40.93
C GLN A 10 32.13 -38.68 41.38
N PHE A 11 31.40 -39.60 40.75
CA PHE A 11 31.67 -41.05 40.61
C PHE A 11 30.87 -41.52 39.36
N THR A 12 31.43 -41.76 38.16
CA THR A 12 32.29 -42.87 37.64
C THR A 12 31.56 -44.17 37.24
N SER A 13 31.82 -44.63 36.01
CA SER A 13 31.70 -46.01 35.47
C SER A 13 30.31 -46.68 35.46
N SER A 14 29.91 -47.43 34.43
CA SER A 14 30.72 -48.38 33.63
C SER A 14 30.14 -48.67 32.24
N SER A 15 31.02 -49.02 31.29
CA SER A 15 30.68 -49.74 30.05
C SER A 15 30.81 -51.26 30.28
N PRO A 16 30.33 -52.13 29.36
CA PRO A 16 31.27 -52.64 28.34
C PRO A 16 30.69 -52.93 26.93
N PHE A 17 31.59 -52.94 25.92
CA PHE A 17 31.76 -53.87 24.77
C PHE A 17 30.52 -54.62 24.16
N SER A 18 30.42 -54.90 22.84
CA SER A 18 31.38 -54.80 21.72
C SER A 18 30.72 -54.85 20.32
N ALA A 19 31.44 -54.32 19.32
CA ALA A 19 31.71 -54.82 17.94
C ALA A 19 30.73 -55.84 17.25
N ALA A 20 30.22 -55.60 16.03
CA ALA A 20 30.85 -55.76 14.69
C ALA A 20 30.96 -57.24 14.21
N ALA A 21 30.84 -57.67 12.94
CA ALA A 21 30.67 -57.00 11.62
C ALA A 21 30.16 -58.00 10.52
N ALA A 22 30.06 -57.51 9.28
CA ALA A 22 30.33 -58.19 7.99
C ALA A 22 29.24 -59.01 7.22
N THR A 23 29.15 -58.63 5.94
CA THR A 23 28.57 -59.28 4.72
C THR A 23 29.51 -60.39 4.17
N PRO A 24 29.17 -61.26 3.17
CA PRO A 24 29.18 -60.88 1.72
C PRO A 24 28.38 -61.76 0.68
N SER A 25 28.50 -61.39 -0.61
CA SER A 25 28.31 -62.19 -1.86
C SER A 25 26.87 -62.56 -2.28
N ALA A 26 26.30 -62.28 -3.46
CA ALA A 26 26.73 -62.09 -4.88
C ALA A 26 26.66 -63.37 -5.76
N ALA A 27 25.87 -63.30 -6.86
CA ALA A 27 25.91 -64.17 -8.05
C ALA A 27 25.06 -63.57 -9.20
N ALA A 28 25.38 -63.87 -10.47
CA ALA A 28 24.68 -63.41 -11.68
C ALA A 28 24.46 -64.57 -12.68
N VAL A 29 23.38 -64.53 -13.49
CA VAL A 29 23.09 -65.45 -14.60
C VAL A 29 22.36 -64.71 -15.74
N SER A 30 22.47 -65.22 -16.98
CA SER A 30 22.18 -64.53 -18.25
C SER A 30 21.21 -65.27 -19.20
N VAL A 31 20.34 -64.52 -19.92
CA VAL A 31 20.00 -64.60 -21.39
C VAL A 31 19.37 -65.94 -21.92
N PRO A 32 18.24 -65.96 -22.71
CA PRO A 32 18.20 -65.41 -24.07
C PRO A 32 16.89 -64.83 -24.70
N VAL A 33 17.10 -63.77 -25.50
CA VAL A 33 16.63 -63.44 -26.88
C VAL A 33 15.27 -63.97 -27.43
N THR A 34 14.41 -63.02 -27.88
CA THR A 34 13.62 -62.98 -29.16
C THR A 34 12.67 -61.75 -29.14
N THR A 35 12.19 -61.09 -30.22
CA THR A 35 12.71 -60.72 -31.57
C THR A 35 11.80 -59.63 -32.21
N SER A 36 12.24 -58.96 -33.29
CA SER A 36 11.47 -58.08 -34.23
C SER A 36 10.99 -56.70 -33.71
N GLN A 37 10.82 -55.64 -34.49
CA GLN A 37 11.53 -55.05 -35.65
C GLN A 37 10.83 -53.69 -35.93
N GLU A 38 11.61 -52.64 -36.21
CA GLU A 38 11.19 -51.30 -36.67
C GLU A 38 10.60 -51.30 -38.12
N PRO A 39 10.10 -50.19 -38.75
CA PRO A 39 10.38 -48.76 -38.47
C PRO A 39 9.26 -47.71 -38.63
N MET A 40 9.64 -46.46 -38.34
CA MET A 40 8.97 -45.19 -38.58
C MET A 40 9.10 -44.72 -40.05
N GLN A 41 8.03 -44.23 -40.70
CA GLN A 41 8.17 -43.31 -41.85
C GLN A 41 6.90 -42.49 -42.21
N VAL A 42 7.07 -41.16 -42.20
CA VAL A 42 6.59 -40.12 -43.14
C VAL A 42 5.38 -40.42 -44.05
N LEU A 43 4.35 -39.57 -43.99
CA LEU A 43 3.67 -39.11 -45.22
C LEU A 43 3.18 -37.65 -45.11
N LEU A 44 3.51 -36.85 -46.11
CA LEU A 44 3.10 -35.45 -46.28
C LEU A 44 1.80 -35.36 -47.10
N CYS A 45 1.08 -34.26 -46.86
CA CYS A 45 0.03 -33.62 -47.66
C CYS A 45 -0.45 -34.29 -48.96
N LEU A 46 -1.76 -34.56 -49.03
CA LEU A 46 -2.55 -34.28 -50.23
C LEU A 46 -3.85 -33.56 -49.84
N SER A 47 -3.99 -32.31 -50.28
CA SER A 47 -5.18 -31.49 -50.11
C SER A 47 -6.11 -31.62 -51.32
N ALA A 48 -7.38 -31.96 -51.08
CA ALA A 48 -8.42 -31.93 -52.10
C ALA A 48 -9.79 -31.53 -51.49
N LEU A 49 -10.05 -30.23 -51.49
CA LEU A 49 -11.36 -29.57 -51.65
C LEU A 49 -12.58 -30.12 -50.87
N PHE A 50 -12.98 -29.36 -49.83
CA PHE A 50 -14.35 -29.22 -49.31
C PHE A 50 -15.37 -28.86 -50.44
N PRO A 51 -16.70 -29.04 -50.27
CA PRO A 51 -17.48 -28.78 -49.04
C PRO A 51 -18.60 -29.82 -48.72
N VAL A 52 -19.47 -29.74 -47.69
CA VAL A 52 -19.88 -28.71 -46.69
C VAL A 52 -20.33 -29.44 -45.39
N LEU A 53 -20.55 -28.71 -44.27
CA LEU A 53 -21.40 -29.08 -43.11
C LEU A 53 -20.99 -30.36 -42.32
N MET A 54 -20.48 -30.31 -41.08
CA MET A 54 -20.92 -29.56 -39.92
C MET A 54 -19.75 -29.30 -38.96
N GLY A 55 -19.76 -28.15 -38.28
CA GLY A 55 -18.72 -27.83 -37.30
C GLY A 55 -18.88 -28.64 -36.01
N THR A 56 -17.93 -29.52 -35.73
CA THR A 56 -17.59 -29.87 -34.35
C THR A 56 -16.52 -28.91 -33.87
N GLU A 57 -16.91 -27.88 -33.14
CA GLU A 57 -15.96 -27.20 -32.26
C GLU A 57 -15.39 -28.25 -31.31
N VAL A 58 -14.09 -28.51 -31.43
CA VAL A 58 -13.34 -29.08 -30.31
C VAL A 58 -13.34 -27.98 -29.25
N LYS A 59 -14.32 -28.03 -28.33
CA LYS A 59 -14.25 -27.25 -27.09
C LYS A 59 -12.92 -27.61 -26.45
N SER A 60 -12.00 -26.64 -26.44
CA SER A 60 -10.71 -26.78 -25.79
C SER A 60 -10.96 -27.18 -24.35
N ASP A 61 -10.19 -28.18 -23.90
CA ASP A 61 -10.20 -28.60 -22.50
C ASP A 61 -9.97 -27.39 -21.59
N CYS A 62 -10.54 -27.41 -20.38
CA CYS A 62 -10.64 -26.24 -19.52
C CYS A 62 -9.26 -25.81 -18.99
N PHE A 63 -8.52 -25.03 -19.77
CA PHE A 63 -7.19 -24.52 -19.40
C PHE A 63 -7.34 -23.41 -18.36
N LEU A 64 -7.38 -23.83 -17.11
CA LEU A 64 -7.64 -22.95 -15.98
C LEU A 64 -6.35 -22.20 -15.59
N GLU A 65 -6.26 -20.95 -16.03
CA GLU A 65 -5.13 -20.05 -15.74
C GLU A 65 -4.93 -19.89 -14.22
N LYS A 66 -3.94 -20.59 -13.63
CA LYS A 66 -3.72 -20.60 -12.16
C LYS A 66 -2.71 -19.56 -11.67
N ASP A 67 -1.85 -19.09 -12.58
CA ASP A 67 -0.74 -18.17 -12.31
C ASP A 67 -0.40 -17.37 -13.59
N CYS A 68 0.49 -16.39 -13.46
CA CYS A 68 0.92 -15.55 -14.59
C CYS A 68 1.73 -16.29 -15.66
N SER A 69 2.30 -17.46 -15.36
CA SER A 69 2.98 -18.29 -16.36
C SER A 69 1.96 -19.01 -17.26
N ASP A 70 0.85 -19.52 -16.72
CA ASP A 70 -0.26 -20.05 -17.53
C ASP A 70 -0.90 -18.96 -18.41
N ILE A 71 -1.06 -17.75 -17.87
CA ILE A 71 -1.57 -16.58 -18.61
C ILE A 71 -0.63 -16.19 -19.77
N TYR A 72 0.68 -16.24 -19.55
CA TYR A 72 1.66 -16.03 -20.61
C TYR A 72 1.59 -17.14 -21.68
N LEU A 73 1.41 -18.40 -21.27
CA LEU A 73 1.23 -19.54 -22.19
C LEU A 73 -0.08 -19.47 -23.00
N SER A 74 -1.12 -18.79 -22.50
CA SER A 74 -2.34 -18.50 -23.28
C SER A 74 -2.18 -17.33 -24.27
N GLY A 75 -0.99 -16.73 -24.33
CA GLY A 75 -0.61 -15.70 -25.30
C GLY A 75 -0.79 -14.25 -24.82
N LYS A 76 -1.10 -14.03 -23.53
CA LYS A 76 -1.26 -12.69 -22.96
C LYS A 76 0.09 -12.20 -22.43
N ASN A 77 0.81 -11.43 -23.24
CA ASN A 77 2.23 -11.08 -23.01
C ASN A 77 2.46 -9.66 -22.44
N SER A 78 1.41 -8.89 -22.14
CA SER A 78 1.51 -7.56 -21.53
C SER A 78 1.52 -7.63 -20.01
N SER A 79 2.36 -6.83 -19.33
CA SER A 79 2.24 -6.66 -17.88
C SER A 79 0.93 -5.95 -17.51
N GLY A 80 0.28 -6.34 -16.42
CA GLY A 80 -1.00 -5.78 -16.00
C GLY A 80 -1.72 -6.63 -14.96
N VAL A 81 -2.94 -6.26 -14.59
CA VAL A 81 -3.79 -7.04 -13.68
C VAL A 81 -4.56 -8.10 -14.46
N TYR A 82 -4.47 -9.34 -14.01
CA TYR A 82 -5.17 -10.50 -14.56
C TYR A 82 -5.93 -11.25 -13.49
N THR A 83 -6.99 -11.93 -13.90
CA THR A 83 -7.71 -12.89 -13.05
C THR A 83 -7.12 -14.28 -13.24
N ILE A 84 -6.60 -14.86 -12.17
CA ILE A 84 -6.25 -16.27 -12.06
C ILE A 84 -7.35 -17.02 -11.32
N THR A 85 -7.41 -18.35 -11.45
CA THR A 85 -8.35 -19.17 -10.67
C THR A 85 -7.65 -19.91 -9.55
N THR A 86 -8.19 -19.73 -8.33
CA THR A 86 -7.72 -20.37 -7.10
C THR A 86 -8.74 -21.41 -6.63
N LEU A 87 -8.48 -22.07 -5.50
CA LEU A 87 -9.46 -22.97 -4.88
C LEU A 87 -10.74 -22.25 -4.45
N ASP A 88 -10.58 -21.05 -3.90
CA ASP A 88 -11.67 -20.25 -3.33
C ASP A 88 -12.36 -19.38 -4.40
N GLY A 89 -11.97 -19.54 -5.67
CA GLY A 89 -12.53 -18.86 -6.82
C GLY A 89 -11.54 -17.94 -7.55
N PRO A 90 -12.02 -17.05 -8.43
CA PRO A 90 -11.18 -16.14 -9.18
C PRO A 90 -10.51 -15.09 -8.27
N LEU A 91 -9.22 -14.84 -8.46
CA LEU A 91 -8.45 -13.81 -7.76
C LEU A 91 -7.71 -12.92 -8.77
N GLN A 92 -7.67 -11.61 -8.52
CA GLN A 92 -6.85 -10.69 -9.30
C GLN A 92 -5.41 -10.59 -8.77
N VAL A 93 -4.44 -10.70 -9.68
CA VAL A 93 -3.01 -10.54 -9.43
C VAL A 93 -2.40 -9.62 -10.49
N TYR A 94 -1.35 -8.88 -10.15
CA TYR A 94 -0.52 -8.23 -11.15
C TYR A 94 0.47 -9.25 -11.72
N CYS A 95 0.47 -9.40 -13.05
CA CYS A 95 1.45 -10.17 -13.77
C CYS A 95 2.52 -9.24 -14.36
N GLU A 96 3.77 -9.47 -13.99
CA GLU A 96 4.92 -8.83 -14.62
C GLU A 96 5.44 -9.72 -15.75
N MET A 97 4.87 -9.55 -16.95
CA MET A 97 5.18 -10.37 -18.12
C MET A 97 6.55 -10.06 -18.73
N VAL A 98 7.01 -8.81 -18.57
CA VAL A 98 8.34 -8.35 -18.99
C VAL A 98 9.08 -7.83 -17.77
N SER A 99 10.23 -8.41 -17.46
CA SER A 99 11.09 -8.00 -16.35
C SER A 99 12.48 -7.56 -16.84
N GLY A 100 13.13 -6.64 -16.13
CA GLY A 100 14.37 -5.99 -16.56
C GLY A 100 15.66 -6.82 -16.41
N GLY A 101 15.57 -8.13 -16.18
CA GLY A 101 16.73 -9.00 -15.93
C GLY A 101 17.34 -9.57 -17.22
N VAL A 102 18.66 -9.48 -17.38
CA VAL A 102 19.39 -9.89 -18.62
C VAL A 102 19.20 -11.36 -19.04
N ASN A 103 18.68 -12.23 -18.16
CA ASN A 103 18.31 -13.61 -18.48
C ASN A 103 16.94 -14.02 -17.88
N ASP A 104 16.11 -13.05 -17.51
CA ASP A 104 14.79 -13.34 -16.96
C ASP A 104 13.74 -13.44 -18.07
N ARG A 105 12.81 -14.40 -17.94
CA ARG A 105 11.74 -14.63 -18.90
C ARG A 105 10.43 -13.92 -18.53
N GLY A 106 10.39 -13.27 -17.36
CA GLY A 106 9.23 -12.53 -16.88
C GLY A 106 8.14 -13.45 -16.33
N HIS A 107 6.89 -13.15 -16.69
CA HIS A 107 5.67 -13.86 -16.27
C HIS A 107 5.55 -14.12 -14.75
N TRP A 108 6.00 -13.18 -13.93
CA TRP A 108 5.93 -13.27 -12.47
C TRP A 108 4.54 -12.91 -11.96
N THR A 109 3.97 -13.79 -11.14
CA THR A 109 2.83 -13.45 -10.27
C THR A 109 3.34 -12.59 -9.12
N VAL A 110 3.03 -11.30 -9.12
CA VAL A 110 3.48 -10.39 -8.05
C VAL A 110 2.65 -10.64 -6.78
N ILE A 111 3.33 -10.91 -5.67
CA ILE A 111 2.71 -11.27 -4.38
C ILE A 111 2.75 -10.13 -3.35
N LEU A 112 3.72 -9.23 -3.49
CA LEU A 112 3.91 -8.02 -2.70
C LEU A 112 4.43 -6.93 -3.62
N ARG A 113 3.85 -5.73 -3.55
CA ARG A 113 4.32 -4.57 -4.30
C ARG A 113 4.35 -3.33 -3.41
N ARG A 114 5.48 -2.65 -3.39
CA ARG A 114 5.73 -1.36 -2.71
C ARG A 114 6.31 -0.39 -3.73
N MET A 115 5.86 0.86 -3.75
CA MET A 115 6.32 1.85 -4.74
C MET A 115 6.21 3.31 -4.25
N ASP A 116 5.03 3.76 -3.85
CA ASP A 116 4.72 5.15 -3.48
C ASP A 116 4.34 5.32 -1.99
N GLY A 117 4.24 4.21 -1.27
CA GLY A 117 3.79 4.15 0.11
C GLY A 117 2.32 4.53 0.29
N GLU A 118 1.48 4.52 -0.74
CA GLU A 118 0.07 4.90 -0.63
C GLU A 118 -0.73 4.00 0.33
N VAL A 119 -0.46 2.70 0.30
CA VAL A 119 -1.19 1.72 1.09
C VAL A 119 -0.57 1.59 2.47
N ASN A 120 -1.40 1.58 3.51
CA ASN A 120 -0.93 1.26 4.85
C ASN A 120 -0.57 -0.24 4.94
N PHE A 121 0.68 -0.53 5.31
CA PHE A 121 1.16 -1.89 5.62
C PHE A 121 1.22 -2.17 7.13
N PHE A 122 1.02 -1.17 7.99
CA PHE A 122 0.74 -1.39 9.41
C PHE A 122 -0.74 -1.80 9.55
N ARG A 123 -1.02 -3.10 9.45
CA ARG A 123 -2.37 -3.69 9.43
C ARG A 123 -2.46 -4.95 10.31
N PRO A 124 -3.65 -5.31 10.81
CA PRO A 124 -3.85 -6.49 11.66
C PRO A 124 -3.66 -7.81 10.89
N TRP A 125 -3.45 -8.90 11.64
CA TRP A 125 -3.24 -10.26 11.12
C TRP A 125 -4.23 -10.66 10.00
N GLU A 126 -5.52 -10.42 10.20
CA GLU A 126 -6.57 -10.75 9.22
C GLU A 126 -6.37 -10.07 7.86
N SER A 127 -5.77 -8.87 7.81
CA SER A 127 -5.41 -8.22 6.55
C SER A 127 -4.26 -8.96 5.86
N TYR A 128 -3.23 -9.35 6.61
CA TYR A 128 -2.13 -10.15 6.06
C TYR A 128 -2.57 -11.56 5.63
N LYS A 129 -3.55 -12.15 6.31
CA LYS A 129 -4.17 -13.41 5.91
C LYS A 129 -4.87 -13.31 4.55
N LYS A 130 -5.73 -12.29 4.37
CA LYS A 130 -6.63 -12.13 3.20
C LYS A 130 -6.04 -11.35 2.02
N GLY A 131 -5.02 -10.53 2.26
CA GLY A 131 -4.51 -9.56 1.28
C GLY A 131 -5.19 -8.20 1.40
N PHE A 132 -4.55 -7.16 0.85
CA PHE A 132 -5.01 -5.77 0.86
C PHE A 132 -4.30 -4.93 -0.21
N GLY A 133 -4.80 -3.73 -0.51
CA GLY A 133 -4.24 -2.81 -1.50
C GLY A 133 -4.68 -3.06 -2.95
N ASN A 134 -4.33 -2.15 -3.85
CA ASN A 134 -4.71 -2.20 -5.27
C ASN A 134 -3.68 -2.97 -6.09
N LYS A 135 -4.14 -3.94 -6.91
CA LYS A 135 -3.30 -4.73 -7.81
C LYS A 135 -2.61 -3.89 -8.90
N GLU A 136 -3.14 -2.71 -9.22
CA GLU A 136 -2.52 -1.76 -10.15
C GLU A 136 -1.34 -0.99 -9.52
N GLY A 137 -1.33 -0.86 -8.18
CA GLY A 137 -0.34 -0.10 -7.38
C GLY A 137 0.29 -0.94 -6.27
N GLU A 138 0.33 -0.42 -5.04
CA GLU A 138 0.79 -1.17 -3.86
C GLU A 138 -0.23 -2.20 -3.37
N TYR A 139 0.23 -3.42 -3.07
CA TYR A 139 -0.61 -4.44 -2.44
C TYR A 139 0.17 -5.57 -1.75
N TRP A 140 -0.56 -6.31 -0.93
CA TRP A 140 -0.20 -7.64 -0.44
C TRP A 140 -1.26 -8.65 -0.90
N VAL A 141 -0.84 -9.80 -1.41
CA VAL A 141 -1.77 -10.76 -2.04
C VAL A 141 -2.55 -11.62 -1.03
N GLY A 142 -2.03 -11.83 0.18
CA GLY A 142 -2.64 -12.65 1.23
C GLY A 142 -1.89 -13.96 1.49
N LEU A 143 -1.66 -14.28 2.77
CA LEU A 143 -0.97 -15.51 3.19
C LEU A 143 -1.77 -16.78 2.87
N GLU A 144 -3.10 -16.72 2.94
CA GLU A 144 -3.95 -17.88 2.66
C GLU A 144 -3.83 -18.33 1.20
N PHE A 145 -3.91 -17.38 0.27
CA PHE A 145 -3.66 -17.61 -1.15
C PHE A 145 -2.25 -18.17 -1.42
N LEU A 146 -1.21 -17.62 -0.77
CA LEU A 146 0.16 -18.11 -0.90
C LEU A 146 0.32 -19.56 -0.43
N TYR A 147 -0.30 -19.93 0.69
CA TYR A 147 -0.33 -21.30 1.17
C TYR A 147 -1.04 -22.23 0.16
N GLN A 148 -2.23 -21.86 -0.31
CA GLN A 148 -3.02 -22.68 -1.24
C GLN A 148 -2.30 -22.92 -2.57
N MET A 149 -1.60 -21.92 -3.12
CA MET A 149 -0.80 -22.12 -4.33
C MET A 149 0.44 -22.99 -4.07
N THR A 150 1.24 -22.62 -3.06
CA THR A 150 2.58 -23.22 -2.86
C THR A 150 2.56 -24.60 -2.21
N SER A 151 1.42 -25.01 -1.64
CA SER A 151 1.17 -26.40 -1.21
C SER A 151 0.88 -27.35 -2.39
N ARG A 152 0.52 -26.83 -3.57
CA ARG A 152 0.11 -27.60 -4.75
C ARG A 152 1.16 -27.64 -5.85
N TYR A 153 1.84 -26.51 -6.07
CA TYR A 153 2.81 -26.35 -7.14
C TYR A 153 4.12 -25.78 -6.61
N LYS A 154 5.22 -26.08 -7.28
CA LYS A 154 6.54 -25.56 -6.95
C LYS A 154 6.73 -24.20 -7.61
N TYR A 155 6.99 -23.17 -6.81
CA TYR A 155 7.27 -21.82 -7.30
C TYR A 155 8.72 -21.43 -6.99
N LYS A 156 9.28 -20.62 -7.88
CA LYS A 156 10.47 -19.81 -7.62
C LYS A 156 10.04 -18.51 -6.95
N LEU A 157 10.90 -17.93 -6.13
CA LEU A 157 10.70 -16.58 -5.61
C LEU A 157 11.73 -15.64 -6.23
N ARG A 158 11.24 -14.55 -6.80
CA ARG A 158 12.04 -13.38 -7.18
C ARG A 158 11.73 -12.24 -6.19
N VAL A 159 12.76 -11.53 -5.76
CA VAL A 159 12.63 -10.31 -4.96
C VAL A 159 13.35 -9.19 -5.71
N ASP A 160 12.62 -8.16 -6.10
CA ASP A 160 13.15 -6.94 -6.72
C ASP A 160 13.20 -5.80 -5.71
N LEU A 161 14.27 -5.03 -5.76
CA LEU A 161 14.55 -3.88 -4.90
C LEU A 161 14.99 -2.71 -5.77
N GLU A 162 14.59 -1.51 -5.41
CA GLU A 162 14.98 -0.26 -6.06
C GLU A 162 15.24 0.81 -5.00
N ASP A 163 16.32 1.58 -5.15
CA ASP A 163 16.61 2.72 -4.28
C ASP A 163 16.08 4.05 -4.85
N PHE A 164 16.14 5.11 -4.05
CA PHE A 164 15.67 6.45 -4.46
C PHE A 164 16.52 7.11 -5.56
N GLN A 165 17.61 6.48 -5.99
CA GLN A 165 18.40 6.90 -7.16
C GLN A 165 18.04 6.09 -8.43
N GLY A 166 17.08 5.17 -8.33
CA GLY A 166 16.66 4.28 -9.41
C GLY A 166 17.58 3.07 -9.60
N LYS A 167 18.54 2.81 -8.70
CA LYS A 167 19.37 1.61 -8.80
C LYS A 167 18.54 0.40 -8.39
N LYS A 168 18.45 -0.57 -9.30
CA LYS A 168 17.73 -1.82 -9.09
C LYS A 168 18.69 -2.96 -8.70
N ALA A 169 18.22 -3.83 -7.82
CA ALA A 169 18.86 -5.09 -7.46
C ALA A 169 17.80 -6.18 -7.32
N TYR A 170 18.16 -7.44 -7.52
CA TYR A 170 17.22 -8.55 -7.35
C TYR A 170 17.90 -9.78 -6.73
N SER A 171 17.11 -10.72 -6.24
CA SER A 171 17.52 -12.09 -5.90
C SER A 171 16.48 -13.11 -6.37
N VAL A 172 16.92 -14.32 -6.71
CA VAL A 172 16.07 -15.43 -7.17
C VAL A 172 16.38 -16.69 -6.37
N TYR A 173 15.33 -17.38 -5.93
CA TYR A 173 15.36 -18.64 -5.19
C TYR A 173 14.56 -19.72 -5.93
N GLU A 174 15.12 -20.92 -6.04
CA GLU A 174 14.57 -22.04 -6.83
C GLU A 174 13.32 -22.65 -6.18
N SER A 175 13.17 -22.53 -4.86
CA SER A 175 12.04 -23.06 -4.11
C SER A 175 11.50 -22.02 -3.14
N PHE A 176 10.19 -21.78 -3.23
CA PHE A 176 9.41 -20.96 -2.30
C PHE A 176 8.09 -21.64 -1.98
N SER A 177 7.80 -21.74 -0.69
CA SER A 177 6.47 -22.07 -0.19
C SER A 177 6.18 -21.45 1.18
N VAL A 178 4.90 -21.45 1.53
CA VAL A 178 4.37 -20.94 2.80
C VAL A 178 3.66 -22.10 3.51
N GLY A 179 3.85 -22.24 4.81
CA GLY A 179 3.18 -23.24 5.65
C GLY A 179 1.69 -22.96 5.85
N SER A 180 0.99 -23.83 6.57
CA SER A 180 -0.43 -23.63 6.88
C SER A 180 -0.65 -22.50 7.89
N GLU A 181 -1.90 -22.06 8.09
CA GLU A 181 -2.23 -21.14 9.19
C GLU A 181 -1.84 -21.71 10.57
N ALA A 182 -1.97 -23.02 10.77
CA ALA A 182 -1.57 -23.68 12.02
C ALA A 182 -0.04 -23.64 12.24
N ASP A 183 0.74 -23.54 11.16
CA ASP A 183 2.18 -23.30 11.18
C ASP A 183 2.55 -21.80 11.17
N ALA A 184 1.57 -20.92 11.44
CA ALA A 184 1.68 -19.47 11.33
C ALA A 184 2.20 -18.97 9.97
N TYR A 185 1.85 -19.65 8.88
CA TYR A 185 2.29 -19.37 7.52
C TYR A 185 3.83 -19.30 7.38
N LYS A 186 4.53 -20.24 8.02
CA LYS A 186 6.00 -20.32 8.04
C LYS A 186 6.59 -20.28 6.62
N LEU A 187 7.53 -19.35 6.40
CA LEU A 187 8.25 -19.25 5.13
C LEU A 187 9.25 -20.41 4.94
N HIS A 188 9.18 -21.05 3.78
CA HIS A 188 10.16 -22.01 3.30
C HIS A 188 10.78 -21.47 2.00
N VAL A 189 12.06 -21.08 2.05
CA VAL A 189 12.81 -20.59 0.88
C VAL A 189 14.17 -21.27 0.81
N SER A 190 14.56 -21.75 -0.37
CA SER A 190 15.84 -22.44 -0.57
C SER A 190 16.33 -22.40 -2.02
N GLY A 191 17.58 -22.80 -2.22
CA GLY A 191 18.21 -22.85 -3.55
C GLY A 191 18.39 -21.47 -4.16
N PHE A 192 19.21 -20.60 -3.57
CA PHE A 192 19.58 -19.33 -4.18
C PHE A 192 20.20 -19.58 -5.57
N VAL A 193 19.65 -18.91 -6.60
CA VAL A 193 20.00 -19.11 -8.01
C VAL A 193 20.92 -18.00 -8.51
N SER A 194 20.50 -16.74 -8.33
CA SER A 194 21.19 -15.57 -8.89
C SER A 194 20.67 -14.26 -8.29
N GLY A 195 21.41 -13.17 -8.55
CA GLY A 195 21.04 -11.81 -8.17
C GLY A 195 22.03 -11.18 -7.17
N GLY A 196 22.08 -9.85 -7.14
CA GLY A 196 23.00 -9.08 -6.28
C GLY A 196 22.39 -8.62 -4.95
N ALA A 197 21.08 -8.78 -4.74
CA ALA A 197 20.40 -8.35 -3.53
C ALA A 197 20.79 -9.26 -2.34
N GLY A 198 21.75 -8.79 -1.53
CA GLY A 198 22.26 -9.50 -0.34
C GLY A 198 23.78 -9.69 -0.30
N ALA A 199 24.51 -9.36 -1.38
CA ALA A 199 25.97 -9.37 -1.36
C ALA A 199 26.49 -8.19 -0.52
N SER A 200 27.13 -8.48 0.62
CA SER A 200 27.78 -7.49 1.48
C SER A 200 29.16 -7.08 0.94
N ASP A 201 29.26 -6.75 -0.36
CA ASP A 201 30.50 -6.30 -1.00
C ASP A 201 30.57 -4.76 -1.01
N PRO A 202 31.48 -4.13 -0.24
CA PRO A 202 31.62 -2.68 -0.22
C PRO A 202 32.32 -2.09 -1.46
N LEU A 203 32.77 -2.93 -2.41
CA LEU A 203 33.80 -2.58 -3.40
C LEU A 203 33.41 -2.78 -4.88
N SER A 204 32.12 -2.95 -5.22
CA SER A 204 31.64 -2.81 -6.61
C SER A 204 31.12 -1.39 -6.93
N TRP A 205 31.37 -0.43 -6.05
CA TRP A 205 30.96 0.99 -6.18
C TRP A 205 32.13 1.92 -6.51
N THR A 206 33.07 1.48 -7.33
CA THR A 206 34.12 2.35 -7.90
C THR A 206 33.86 2.58 -9.38
N SER A 207 33.31 3.76 -9.68
CA SER A 207 33.55 4.55 -10.91
C SER A 207 33.73 3.80 -12.24
N GLU A 208 32.66 3.67 -13.01
CA GLU A 208 32.66 4.00 -14.46
C GLU A 208 31.23 4.06 -15.02
N ALA A 209 30.65 5.27 -15.06
CA ALA A 209 29.44 5.60 -15.82
C ALA A 209 29.28 7.13 -15.97
N MET A 210 30.33 7.80 -16.44
CA MET A 210 30.22 9.16 -16.98
C MET A 210 30.14 9.07 -18.50
N ILE A 211 29.31 9.91 -19.12
CA ILE A 211 29.09 10.08 -20.57
C ILE A 211 28.14 9.04 -21.22
N ALA A 212 26.86 9.41 -21.30
CA ALA A 212 25.99 9.10 -22.45
C ALA A 212 25.01 10.27 -22.67
N ASN A 213 24.80 10.66 -23.93
CA ASN A 213 24.12 11.92 -24.29
C ASN A 213 22.60 11.93 -24.02
N MET A 214 22.08 13.06 -23.53
CA MET A 214 20.69 13.48 -23.76
C MET A 214 20.66 14.76 -24.60
N ILE A 215 20.58 14.60 -25.92
CA ILE A 215 20.14 15.63 -26.86
C ILE A 215 19.17 14.96 -27.85
N VAL A 216 18.20 15.73 -28.36
CA VAL A 216 17.13 15.36 -29.32
C VAL A 216 15.91 14.66 -28.71
N LEU A 217 14.91 15.48 -28.34
CA LEU A 217 13.56 15.37 -28.91
C LEU A 217 12.72 16.62 -28.58
N LEU A 218 12.85 17.64 -29.43
CA LEU A 218 11.90 18.77 -29.53
C LEU A 218 11.60 19.03 -31.00
N CYS A 219 10.30 19.17 -31.32
CA CYS A 219 9.72 19.56 -32.62
C CYS A 219 10.07 18.64 -33.81
N LEU A 220 9.12 17.93 -34.44
CA LEU A 220 8.09 18.52 -35.29
C LEU A 220 6.98 17.50 -35.66
N SER A 221 5.72 17.87 -35.42
CA SER A 221 4.60 17.59 -36.36
C SER A 221 3.37 18.39 -35.94
N ALA A 222 3.49 19.72 -35.99
CA ALA A 222 2.29 20.55 -36.12
C ALA A 222 1.77 20.37 -37.56
N LEU A 223 0.67 19.62 -37.74
CA LEU A 223 -0.24 19.70 -38.90
C LEU A 223 -1.48 18.82 -38.66
N PHE A 224 -2.43 19.32 -37.85
CA PHE A 224 -3.82 18.87 -37.91
C PHE A 224 -4.75 20.04 -37.55
N PRO A 225 -5.34 20.74 -38.54
CA PRO A 225 -6.32 21.79 -38.30
C PRO A 225 -7.74 21.21 -38.20
N MET A 226 -8.54 21.75 -37.27
CA MET A 226 -10.02 21.62 -37.15
C MET A 226 -10.56 20.17 -37.06
N LEU A 227 -11.29 19.77 -36.01
CA LEU A 227 -12.49 20.39 -35.47
C LEU A 227 -12.52 20.29 -33.94
N MET A 228 -12.63 21.41 -33.24
CA MET A 228 -13.32 21.45 -31.94
C MET A 228 -14.63 22.17 -32.14
N GLY A 229 -15.74 21.44 -32.04
CA GLY A 229 -17.05 22.05 -31.87
C GLY A 229 -17.08 22.75 -30.52
N THR A 230 -17.22 24.06 -30.51
CA THR A 230 -17.44 24.83 -29.29
C THR A 230 -18.87 24.62 -28.81
N GLU A 231 -19.11 23.56 -28.04
CA GLU A 231 -20.21 23.61 -27.09
C GLU A 231 -19.87 24.68 -26.05
N VAL A 232 -20.50 25.86 -26.19
CA VAL A 232 -20.56 26.84 -25.11
C VAL A 232 -21.51 26.28 -24.04
N LYS A 233 -21.01 25.32 -23.26
CA LYS A 233 -21.62 24.98 -21.98
C LYS A 233 -21.38 26.15 -21.05
N SER A 234 -22.41 27.01 -20.98
CA SER A 234 -22.80 27.91 -19.89
C SER A 234 -21.78 28.01 -18.76
N ASP A 235 -21.35 29.23 -18.42
CA ASP A 235 -20.62 29.54 -17.18
C ASP A 235 -21.30 28.89 -15.98
N CYS A 236 -20.83 27.70 -15.63
CA CYS A 236 -21.21 27.00 -14.42
C CYS A 236 -20.36 27.64 -13.34
N PHE A 237 -20.99 28.32 -12.39
CA PHE A 237 -20.29 28.90 -11.23
C PHE A 237 -19.28 27.90 -10.68
N LEU A 238 -17.99 28.20 -10.89
CA LEU A 238 -16.87 27.35 -10.52
C LEU A 238 -16.71 27.41 -9.01
N ALA A 239 -17.50 26.59 -8.32
CA ALA A 239 -17.62 26.60 -6.87
C ALA A 239 -16.26 26.36 -6.22
N LYS A 240 -15.90 27.21 -5.27
CA LYS A 240 -14.59 27.21 -4.62
C LYS A 240 -14.53 26.28 -3.40
N ASP A 241 -15.68 26.00 -2.79
CA ASP A 241 -15.82 25.08 -1.67
C ASP A 241 -17.21 24.44 -1.65
N CYS A 242 -17.42 23.53 -0.70
CA CYS A 242 -18.68 22.82 -0.52
C CYS A 242 -19.86 23.72 -0.11
N SER A 243 -19.60 24.94 0.40
CA SER A 243 -20.65 25.91 0.70
C SER A 243 -21.21 26.53 -0.59
N GLU A 244 -20.35 26.92 -1.54
CA GLU A 244 -20.77 27.35 -2.87
C GLU A 244 -21.43 26.20 -3.67
N ILE A 245 -20.94 24.96 -3.54
CA ILE A 245 -21.60 23.78 -4.15
C ILE A 245 -23.01 23.61 -3.59
N TYR A 246 -23.21 23.69 -2.27
CA TYR A 246 -24.55 23.60 -1.69
C TYR A 246 -25.47 24.73 -2.15
N SER A 247 -24.97 25.97 -2.21
CA SER A 247 -25.72 27.11 -2.74
C SER A 247 -26.17 26.93 -4.20
N SER A 248 -25.50 26.07 -4.98
CA SER A 248 -25.94 25.68 -6.34
C SER A 248 -27.09 24.64 -6.37
N GLY A 249 -27.62 24.25 -5.20
CA GLY A 249 -28.71 23.28 -5.06
C GLY A 249 -28.27 21.82 -4.89
N LYS A 250 -26.96 21.54 -4.83
CA LYS A 250 -26.40 20.19 -4.66
C LYS A 250 -26.33 19.83 -3.17
N ASN A 251 -27.27 19.01 -2.71
CA ASN A 251 -27.50 18.72 -1.29
C ASN A 251 -27.12 17.31 -0.82
N SER A 252 -26.61 16.44 -1.71
CA SER A 252 -26.11 15.11 -1.34
C SER A 252 -24.63 15.15 -0.92
N SER A 253 -24.27 14.46 0.16
CA SER A 253 -22.86 14.27 0.53
C SER A 253 -22.14 13.38 -0.51
N GLY A 254 -20.86 13.66 -0.79
CA GLY A 254 -20.08 12.92 -1.79
C GLY A 254 -18.84 13.66 -2.27
N VAL A 255 -18.14 13.09 -3.26
CA VAL A 255 -16.99 13.73 -3.90
C VAL A 255 -17.46 14.71 -4.96
N TYR A 256 -16.98 15.95 -4.88
CA TYR A 256 -17.24 17.01 -5.85
C TYR A 256 -15.93 17.62 -6.35
N THR A 257 -15.98 18.28 -7.51
CA THR A 257 -14.88 19.10 -8.00
C THR A 257 -15.14 20.57 -7.66
N ILE A 258 -14.16 21.20 -7.01
CA ILE A 258 -14.09 22.64 -6.76
C ILE A 258 -12.97 23.25 -7.61
N THR A 259 -12.91 24.58 -7.70
CA THR A 259 -11.85 25.30 -8.44
C THR A 259 -10.94 26.08 -7.49
N THR A 260 -9.63 25.81 -7.59
CA THR A 260 -8.55 26.45 -6.83
C THR A 260 -7.77 27.43 -7.72
N LEU A 261 -6.63 27.96 -7.25
CA LEU A 261 -5.70 28.68 -8.13
C LEU A 261 -5.05 27.77 -9.18
N ASP A 262 -4.73 26.55 -8.77
CA ASP A 262 -3.95 25.59 -9.57
C ASP A 262 -4.83 24.72 -10.48
N GLY A 263 -6.15 24.95 -10.47
CA GLY A 263 -7.13 24.30 -11.33
C GLY A 263 -8.23 23.54 -10.57
N PRO A 264 -8.86 22.53 -11.18
CA PRO A 264 -9.90 21.73 -10.55
C PRO A 264 -9.31 20.77 -9.51
N LEU A 265 -9.90 20.71 -8.31
CA LEU A 265 -9.54 19.79 -7.23
C LEU A 265 -10.75 19.01 -6.74
N GLN A 266 -10.58 17.72 -6.45
CA GLN A 266 -11.62 16.90 -5.83
C GLN A 266 -11.60 17.01 -4.30
N VAL A 267 -12.78 17.23 -3.72
CA VAL A 267 -13.03 17.30 -2.27
C VAL A 267 -14.23 16.43 -1.91
N TYR A 268 -14.25 15.90 -0.67
CA TYR A 268 -15.49 15.36 -0.13
C TYR A 268 -16.29 16.48 0.53
N CYS A 269 -17.51 16.69 0.04
CA CYS A 269 -18.47 17.57 0.66
C CYS A 269 -19.43 16.76 1.54
N GLU A 270 -19.49 17.11 2.82
CA GLU A 270 -20.52 16.63 3.72
C GLU A 270 -21.66 17.64 3.74
N MET A 271 -22.69 17.40 2.92
CA MET A 271 -23.82 18.30 2.74
C MET A 271 -24.90 18.12 3.80
N VAL A 272 -25.03 16.92 4.34
CA VAL A 272 -25.94 16.59 5.45
C VAL A 272 -25.09 16.11 6.63
N SER A 273 -25.16 16.83 7.74
CA SER A 273 -24.52 16.46 9.01
C SER A 273 -25.50 15.68 9.90
N GLY A 274 -24.97 14.81 10.75
CA GLY A 274 -25.77 14.03 11.71
C GLY A 274 -26.17 14.82 12.97
N GLY A 275 -25.73 16.07 13.12
CA GLY A 275 -26.01 16.91 14.29
C GLY A 275 -27.31 17.71 14.14
N VAL A 276 -28.13 17.75 15.18
CA VAL A 276 -29.47 18.39 15.22
C VAL A 276 -29.45 19.89 14.82
N ASN A 277 -28.33 20.58 15.00
CA ASN A 277 -28.15 22.01 14.68
C ASN A 277 -27.09 22.28 13.60
N ASP A 278 -26.44 21.25 13.05
CA ASP A 278 -25.38 21.47 12.05
C ASP A 278 -25.96 21.46 10.63
N ARG A 279 -25.88 22.62 9.97
CA ARG A 279 -26.36 22.82 8.60
C ARG A 279 -25.61 21.99 7.56
N GLY A 280 -24.43 21.42 7.87
CA GLY A 280 -23.61 20.71 6.88
C GLY A 280 -22.81 21.65 5.97
N HIS A 281 -22.64 21.26 4.70
CA HIS A 281 -21.90 21.98 3.64
C HIS A 281 -20.40 22.12 3.90
N TRP A 282 -19.86 21.13 4.61
CA TRP A 282 -18.46 21.09 5.03
C TRP A 282 -17.56 20.56 3.93
N THR A 283 -16.42 21.21 3.74
CA THR A 283 -15.30 20.68 2.95
C THR A 283 -14.43 19.86 3.89
N VAL A 284 -14.39 18.54 3.71
CA VAL A 284 -13.56 17.68 4.56
C VAL A 284 -12.08 17.86 4.19
N ILE A 285 -11.21 17.95 5.20
CA ILE A 285 -9.77 18.24 5.03
C ILE A 285 -8.87 17.11 5.53
N LEU A 286 -9.34 16.34 6.53
CA LEU A 286 -8.74 15.10 7.00
C LEU A 286 -9.87 14.12 7.28
N ARG A 287 -9.73 12.86 6.84
CA ARG A 287 -10.65 11.78 7.18
C ARG A 287 -9.90 10.50 7.49
N ARG A 288 -10.24 9.89 8.63
CA ARG A 288 -9.76 8.60 9.14
C ARG A 288 -10.97 7.76 9.56
N MET A 289 -11.00 6.48 9.23
CA MET A 289 -12.16 5.59 9.43
C MET A 289 -11.88 4.08 9.35
N ASP A 290 -10.76 3.66 8.76
CA ASP A 290 -10.50 2.23 8.45
C ASP A 290 -9.02 1.83 8.49
N GLY A 291 -8.09 2.80 8.49
CA GLY A 291 -6.65 2.56 8.47
C GLY A 291 -6.11 2.10 7.11
N GLU A 292 -6.83 2.31 6.01
CA GLU A 292 -6.41 1.84 4.69
C GLU A 292 -5.20 2.61 4.12
N VAL A 293 -5.15 3.92 4.37
CA VAL A 293 -4.17 4.86 3.81
C VAL A 293 -3.02 5.08 4.79
N ASN A 294 -1.79 5.07 4.28
CA ASN A 294 -0.63 5.39 5.10
C ASN A 294 -0.54 6.92 5.34
N PHE A 295 -0.49 7.35 6.60
CA PHE A 295 -0.28 8.74 7.01
C PHE A 295 1.15 9.05 7.47
N PHE A 296 2.03 8.04 7.63
CA PHE A 296 3.45 8.26 7.85
C PHE A 296 4.13 8.64 6.52
N ARG A 297 4.08 9.94 6.19
CA ARG A 297 4.43 10.50 4.88
C ARG A 297 5.40 11.67 4.95
N PRO A 298 6.21 11.90 3.90
CA PRO A 298 7.12 13.03 3.82
C PRO A 298 6.38 14.36 3.63
N TRP A 299 7.12 15.46 3.80
CA TRP A 299 6.60 16.83 3.67
C TRP A 299 5.84 17.07 2.38
N GLU A 300 6.40 16.66 1.25
CA GLU A 300 5.82 16.89 -0.09
C GLU A 300 4.45 16.21 -0.28
N SER A 301 4.22 15.06 0.35
CA SER A 301 2.90 14.41 0.36
C SER A 301 1.90 15.22 1.18
N TYR A 302 2.29 15.69 2.37
CA TYR A 302 1.44 16.53 3.21
C TYR A 302 1.14 17.91 2.59
N LYS A 303 2.10 18.45 1.82
CA LYS A 303 1.91 19.66 1.02
C LYS A 303 0.84 19.50 -0.06
N LYS A 304 0.95 18.43 -0.87
CA LYS A 304 0.08 18.17 -2.03
C LYS A 304 -1.27 17.54 -1.70
N GLY A 305 -1.36 16.80 -0.59
CA GLY A 305 -2.48 15.94 -0.27
C GLY A 305 -2.28 14.51 -0.78
N PHE A 306 -2.97 13.55 -0.15
CA PHE A 306 -2.89 12.12 -0.48
C PHE A 306 -4.14 11.36 -0.01
N GLY A 307 -4.33 10.14 -0.49
CA GLY A 307 -5.48 9.30 -0.14
C GLY A 307 -6.74 9.59 -0.97
N ASN A 308 -7.77 8.77 -0.78
CA ASN A 308 -8.97 8.74 -1.60
C ASN A 308 -10.07 9.63 -1.01
N LYS A 309 -10.60 10.58 -1.79
CA LYS A 309 -11.65 11.52 -1.32
C LYS A 309 -12.94 10.82 -0.90
N SER A 310 -13.22 9.59 -1.36
CA SER A 310 -14.35 8.77 -0.91
C SER A 310 -14.10 8.04 0.42
N GLY A 311 -12.83 7.86 0.83
CA GLY A 311 -12.41 7.12 2.03
C GLY A 311 -11.50 7.97 2.94
N GLU A 312 -10.37 7.41 3.40
CA GLU A 312 -9.34 8.16 4.12
C GLU A 312 -8.50 9.06 3.20
N TYR A 313 -8.28 10.31 3.63
CA TYR A 313 -7.38 11.23 2.91
C TYR A 313 -6.92 12.42 3.76
N TRP A 314 -5.85 13.06 3.30
CA TRP A 314 -5.44 14.42 3.66
C TRP A 314 -5.59 15.34 2.44
N ILE A 315 -6.10 16.56 2.63
CA ILE A 315 -6.41 17.44 1.50
C ILE A 315 -5.19 18.12 0.87
N GLY A 316 -4.14 18.40 1.66
CA GLY A 316 -2.95 19.15 1.23
C GLY A 316 -2.82 20.51 1.93
N LEU A 317 -1.64 20.80 2.49
CA LEU A 317 -1.37 22.07 3.19
C LEU A 317 -1.41 23.28 2.25
N GLU A 318 -0.96 23.12 1.01
CA GLU A 318 -0.97 24.19 0.02
C GLU A 318 -2.40 24.66 -0.28
N PHE A 319 -3.32 23.69 -0.47
CA PHE A 319 -4.75 23.98 -0.62
C PHE A 319 -5.33 24.68 0.61
N LEU A 320 -5.00 24.23 1.83
CA LEU A 320 -5.47 24.87 3.06
C LEU A 320 -5.01 26.32 3.17
N HIS A 321 -3.75 26.60 2.84
CA HIS A 321 -3.21 27.96 2.80
C HIS A 321 -3.93 28.85 1.77
N GLN A 322 -4.07 28.36 0.53
CA GLN A 322 -4.75 29.11 -0.54
C GLN A 322 -6.22 29.42 -0.20
N MET A 323 -6.93 28.50 0.43
CA MET A 323 -8.33 28.72 0.83
C MET A 323 -8.45 29.70 1.98
N THR A 324 -7.69 29.48 3.06
CA THR A 324 -7.83 30.24 4.31
C THR A 324 -7.19 31.63 4.28
N SER A 325 -6.30 31.90 3.32
CA SER A 325 -5.81 33.26 3.02
C SER A 325 -6.83 34.14 2.28
N ARG A 326 -7.87 33.55 1.69
CA ARG A 326 -8.87 34.25 0.85
C ARG A 326 -10.19 34.53 1.57
N TYR A 327 -10.64 33.55 2.34
CA TYR A 327 -11.92 33.62 3.07
C TYR A 327 -11.72 33.10 4.48
N LYS A 328 -12.56 33.58 5.41
CA LYS A 328 -12.59 33.08 6.78
C LYS A 328 -13.29 31.73 6.81
N TYR A 329 -12.68 30.75 7.46
CA TYR A 329 -13.25 29.42 7.67
C TYR A 329 -13.36 29.13 9.16
N GLN A 330 -14.49 28.53 9.54
CA GLN A 330 -14.63 27.81 10.80
C GLN A 330 -14.23 26.34 10.57
N ILE A 331 -13.72 25.67 11.60
CA ILE A 331 -13.35 24.25 11.56
C ILE A 331 -14.16 23.45 12.57
N ARG A 332 -14.67 22.31 12.11
CA ARG A 332 -15.29 21.27 12.93
C ARG A 332 -14.42 20.01 12.90
N ILE A 333 -14.29 19.39 14.06
CA ILE A 333 -13.63 18.10 14.23
C ILE A 333 -14.68 17.15 14.80
N ASP A 334 -14.97 16.05 14.11
CA ASP A 334 -15.83 14.97 14.59
C ASP A 334 -15.00 13.72 14.90
N LEU A 335 -15.32 13.07 16.01
CA LEU A 335 -14.57 11.95 16.59
C LEU A 335 -15.51 10.77 16.89
N GLU A 336 -15.06 9.54 16.66
CA GLU A 336 -15.77 8.31 17.02
C GLU A 336 -14.78 7.27 17.60
N ASP A 337 -15.16 6.60 18.69
CA ASP A 337 -14.40 5.51 19.31
C ASP A 337 -14.87 4.12 18.82
N PHE A 338 -14.24 3.04 19.30
CA PHE A 338 -14.60 1.69 18.86
C PHE A 338 -15.90 1.17 19.50
N GLU A 339 -16.35 1.79 20.59
CA GLU A 339 -17.63 1.54 21.26
C GLU A 339 -18.81 2.27 20.56
N GLY A 340 -18.51 3.22 19.67
CA GLY A 340 -19.49 4.01 18.91
C GLY A 340 -19.93 5.32 19.57
N ASN A 341 -19.29 5.72 20.67
CA ASN A 341 -19.48 7.06 21.24
C ASN A 341 -18.92 8.11 20.29
N LYS A 342 -19.59 9.26 20.21
CA LYS A 342 -19.21 10.35 19.31
C LYS A 342 -18.99 11.64 20.08
N ALA A 343 -17.94 12.35 19.69
CA ALA A 343 -17.61 13.68 20.17
C ALA A 343 -17.39 14.61 18.98
N HIS A 344 -17.43 15.91 19.25
CA HIS A 344 -17.03 16.91 18.27
C HIS A 344 -16.53 18.18 18.95
N SER A 345 -15.89 19.04 18.15
CA SER A 345 -15.42 20.37 18.55
C SER A 345 -15.58 21.35 17.38
N LEU A 346 -15.99 22.58 17.67
CA LEU A 346 -16.20 23.65 16.70
C LEU A 346 -15.40 24.91 17.10
N TYR A 347 -14.66 25.48 16.14
CA TYR A 347 -13.92 26.72 16.28
C TYR A 347 -14.32 27.70 15.16
N GLU A 348 -14.60 28.96 15.51
CA GLU A 348 -15.06 30.02 14.59
C GLU A 348 -14.02 30.42 13.55
N SER A 349 -12.73 30.31 13.89
CA SER A 349 -11.62 30.75 13.03
C SER A 349 -10.57 29.66 12.89
N PHE A 350 -10.23 29.36 11.63
CA PHE A 350 -9.16 28.46 11.23
C PHE A 350 -8.45 29.01 9.99
N SER A 351 -7.12 29.11 10.05
CA SER A 351 -6.28 29.43 8.89
C SER A 351 -4.89 28.81 8.99
N VAL A 352 -4.20 28.74 7.85
CA VAL A 352 -2.86 28.17 7.72
C VAL A 352 -1.95 29.17 6.98
N ASP A 353 -0.80 29.50 7.57
CA ASP A 353 0.20 30.38 6.94
C ASP A 353 0.86 29.73 5.71
N SER A 354 1.74 30.47 5.03
CA SER A 354 2.46 30.00 3.85
C SER A 354 3.46 28.87 4.15
N GLU A 355 3.97 28.21 3.11
CA GLU A 355 5.08 27.27 3.26
C GLU A 355 6.33 27.91 3.88
N ALA A 356 6.61 29.17 3.56
CA ALA A 356 7.77 29.91 4.09
C ALA A 356 7.69 30.09 5.61
N ASP A 357 6.47 30.23 6.13
CA ASP A 357 6.17 30.28 7.56
C ASP A 357 6.11 28.88 8.21
N GLY A 358 6.16 27.82 7.41
CA GLY A 358 6.06 26.41 7.83
C GLY A 358 4.63 25.91 7.98
N TYR A 359 3.68 26.47 7.20
CA TYR A 359 2.24 26.19 7.29
C TYR A 359 1.73 26.28 8.73
N LYS A 360 2.03 27.39 9.42
CA LYS A 360 1.64 27.60 10.83
C LYS A 360 0.12 27.57 10.99
N LEU A 361 -0.37 26.84 12.00
CA LEU A 361 -1.78 26.82 12.37
C LEU A 361 -2.17 28.12 13.09
N HIS A 362 -3.33 28.66 12.72
CA HIS A 362 -4.07 29.61 13.53
C HIS A 362 -5.47 29.08 13.77
N VAL A 363 -5.87 28.90 15.04
CA VAL A 363 -7.20 28.43 15.42
C VAL A 363 -7.69 29.15 16.68
N SER A 364 -8.90 29.72 16.63
CA SER A 364 -9.48 30.46 17.75
C SER A 364 -11.01 30.50 17.72
N GLY A 365 -11.62 31.02 18.78
CA GLY A 365 -13.07 31.08 18.95
C GLY A 365 -13.70 29.71 19.14
N PHE A 366 -13.33 28.97 20.19
CA PHE A 366 -14.01 27.72 20.53
C PHE A 366 -15.48 27.99 20.86
N VAL A 367 -16.40 27.35 20.14
CA VAL A 367 -17.86 27.55 20.26
C VAL A 367 -18.47 26.51 21.18
N GLU A 368 -18.32 25.24 20.82
CA GLU A 368 -18.95 24.10 21.45
C GLU A 368 -18.13 22.82 21.18
N GLY A 369 -18.28 21.84 22.06
CA GLY A 369 -17.67 20.53 21.87
C GLY A 369 -17.29 19.81 23.16
N ALA A 370 -16.83 18.57 23.00
CA ALA A 370 -16.34 17.73 24.09
C ALA A 370 -14.81 17.79 24.28
N ASP A 371 -14.08 18.36 23.32
CA ASP A 371 -12.61 18.42 23.34
C ASP A 371 -12.12 19.82 22.94
N THR A 372 -11.17 20.38 23.69
CA THR A 372 -10.55 21.69 23.38
C THR A 372 -9.11 21.56 22.90
N THR A 373 -8.59 20.33 22.77
CA THR A 373 -7.18 20.05 22.61
C THR A 373 -6.61 20.66 21.33
N PHE A 374 -7.38 20.76 20.24
CA PHE A 374 -6.89 21.35 18.98
C PHE A 374 -6.43 22.81 19.14
N GLY A 375 -7.05 23.57 20.04
CA GLY A 375 -6.64 24.94 20.38
C GLY A 375 -5.26 25.02 21.03
N TYR A 376 -4.73 23.93 21.60
CA TYR A 376 -3.40 23.92 22.22
C TYR A 376 -2.27 23.90 21.18
N HIS A 377 -2.59 23.60 19.92
CA HIS A 377 -1.66 23.55 18.80
C HIS A 377 -1.64 24.86 17.99
N ASP A 378 -2.42 25.86 18.40
CA ASP A 378 -2.40 27.22 17.82
C ASP A 378 -0.98 27.83 17.83
N GLY A 379 -0.60 28.47 16.74
CA GLY A 379 0.72 29.07 16.56
C GLY A 379 1.86 28.09 16.24
N TYR A 380 1.62 26.77 16.23
CA TYR A 380 2.66 25.78 15.88
C TYR A 380 2.76 25.57 14.37
N LYS A 381 3.97 25.23 13.92
CA LYS A 381 4.29 24.89 12.53
C LYS A 381 4.00 23.42 12.25
N PHE A 382 3.65 23.09 11.01
CA PHE A 382 3.47 21.71 10.61
C PHE A 382 4.81 20.95 10.63
N SER A 383 4.82 19.69 11.04
CA SER A 383 6.01 18.84 11.07
C SER A 383 5.74 17.47 10.44
N THR A 384 6.72 16.94 9.73
CA THR A 384 6.75 15.57 9.17
C THR A 384 8.05 14.88 9.54
N PHE A 385 8.20 13.58 9.28
CA PHE A 385 9.38 12.82 9.72
C PHE A 385 10.70 13.33 9.12
N ASP A 386 10.62 13.95 7.93
CA ASP A 386 11.69 14.53 7.12
C ASP A 386 11.85 16.05 7.29
N LYS A 387 10.86 16.75 7.87
CA LYS A 387 10.90 18.19 8.15
C LYS A 387 10.38 18.48 9.55
N ASP A 388 11.31 18.55 10.50
CA ASP A 388 11.01 18.87 11.89
C ASP A 388 10.86 20.39 12.12
N ASN A 389 9.66 20.81 12.54
CA ASN A 389 9.42 22.14 13.12
C ASN A 389 8.93 22.05 14.59
N SER A 390 9.00 20.86 15.20
CA SER A 390 8.60 20.57 16.58
C SER A 390 9.76 20.68 17.59
N GLY A 391 11.01 20.64 17.11
CA GLY A 391 12.23 20.83 17.89
C GLY A 391 12.85 19.54 18.46
N GLN A 392 12.18 18.40 18.31
CA GLN A 392 12.66 17.07 18.73
C GLN A 392 12.14 15.94 17.81
N ASN A 393 11.83 16.27 16.56
CA ASN A 393 11.23 15.42 15.52
C ASN A 393 10.15 14.47 16.04
N CYS A 394 9.08 15.07 16.57
CA CYS A 394 7.94 14.35 17.14
C CYS A 394 7.22 13.48 16.10
N ALA A 395 7.14 13.94 14.85
CA ALA A 395 6.53 13.22 13.74
C ALA A 395 7.20 11.86 13.48
N LYS A 396 8.54 11.81 13.53
CA LYS A 396 9.32 10.57 13.37
C LYS A 396 9.31 9.69 14.61
N THR A 397 9.46 10.28 15.79
CA THR A 397 9.80 9.54 17.02
C THR A 397 8.56 9.05 17.78
N TYR A 398 7.48 9.84 17.76
CA TYR A 398 6.28 9.58 18.57
C TYR A 398 5.02 9.49 17.70
N ALA A 399 4.64 10.55 17.01
CA ALA A 399 3.32 10.63 16.36
C ALA A 399 3.16 9.66 15.18
N GLN A 400 4.24 9.31 14.47
CA GLN A 400 4.20 8.46 13.26
C GLN A 400 3.19 8.98 12.20
N GLY A 401 3.07 10.30 12.13
CA GLY A 401 2.25 11.06 11.21
C GLY A 401 2.69 12.52 11.20
N GLY A 402 2.27 13.27 10.18
CA GLY A 402 2.55 14.71 10.08
C GLY A 402 1.41 15.57 10.63
N PHE A 403 1.72 16.50 11.54
CA PHE A 403 0.74 17.43 12.13
C PHE A 403 1.39 18.70 12.69
N TRP A 404 0.58 19.62 13.22
CA TRP A 404 1.03 20.80 13.98
C TRP A 404 1.48 20.42 15.41
N LEU A 405 2.56 19.65 15.52
CA LEU A 405 2.94 18.99 16.78
C LEU A 405 3.56 19.97 17.80
N ARG A 406 2.97 20.03 19.00
CA ARG A 406 3.45 20.79 20.16
C ARG A 406 3.95 19.83 21.24
N GLY A 407 5.20 19.99 21.70
CA GLY A 407 5.71 19.25 22.87
C GLY A 407 5.62 17.72 22.73
N CYS A 408 5.72 17.25 21.48
CA CYS A 408 5.36 15.94 20.97
C CYS A 408 3.90 15.51 20.97
N ASP A 409 3.08 15.69 22.00
CA ASP A 409 1.64 15.74 21.72
C ASP A 409 0.65 16.21 22.79
N TYR A 410 -0.53 16.59 22.27
CA TYR A 410 -1.81 16.38 22.93
C TYR A 410 -2.88 15.76 21.99
N LEU A 411 -2.73 15.76 20.66
CA LEU A 411 -3.63 15.05 19.73
C LEU A 411 -2.95 14.65 18.42
N ASN A 412 -3.22 13.43 17.97
CA ASN A 412 -2.56 12.84 16.81
C ASN A 412 -3.54 12.24 15.79
N PRO A 413 -4.37 13.03 15.11
CA PRO A 413 -5.39 12.53 14.18
C PRO A 413 -4.76 11.88 12.92
N THR A 414 -3.45 12.08 12.71
CA THR A 414 -2.67 11.50 11.62
C THR A 414 -1.84 10.28 12.03
N GLY A 415 -1.95 9.81 13.29
CA GLY A 415 -1.18 8.68 13.79
C GLY A 415 -1.54 7.32 13.16
N LEU A 416 -0.87 6.29 13.64
CA LEU A 416 -1.17 4.90 13.31
C LEU A 416 -2.61 4.56 13.66
N TYR A 417 -3.30 3.91 12.73
CA TYR A 417 -4.60 3.33 13.00
C TYR A 417 -4.41 1.99 13.72
N TRP A 418 -5.08 1.77 14.86
CA TRP A 418 -4.84 0.60 15.71
C TRP A 418 -6.00 -0.42 15.77
N TRP A 419 -7.10 -0.23 15.02
CA TRP A 419 -8.25 -1.17 15.00
C TRP A 419 -8.76 -1.59 16.41
N GLY A 420 -8.78 -0.65 17.37
CA GLY A 420 -9.21 -0.93 18.75
C GLY A 420 -8.24 -1.82 19.55
N LYS A 421 -6.97 -1.94 19.12
CA LYS A 421 -5.91 -2.74 19.77
C LYS A 421 -4.79 -1.91 20.40
N GLY A 422 -4.91 -0.59 20.46
CA GLY A 422 -4.00 0.24 21.25
C GLY A 422 -4.17 -0.09 22.74
N ASP A 423 -3.08 -0.37 23.44
CA ASP A 423 -3.04 -0.60 24.89
C ASP A 423 -2.88 0.69 25.70
N GLY A 424 -2.87 1.85 25.02
CA GLY A 424 -2.68 3.17 25.60
C GLY A 424 -1.26 3.48 26.06
N THR A 425 -0.28 2.61 25.80
CA THR A 425 1.13 2.85 26.15
C THR A 425 1.88 3.64 25.07
N LEU A 426 1.36 3.67 23.84
CA LEU A 426 2.01 4.29 22.68
C LEU A 426 1.22 5.52 22.20
N MET A 427 1.78 6.71 22.41
CA MET A 427 1.27 7.99 21.86
C MET A 427 1.51 8.15 20.34
N ASN A 428 1.44 7.04 19.60
CA ASN A 428 1.56 7.00 18.14
C ASN A 428 0.24 6.67 17.42
N GLY A 429 -0.84 6.40 18.18
CA GLY A 429 -2.17 6.14 17.63
C GLY A 429 -2.97 7.39 17.28
N LEU A 430 -4.21 7.22 16.80
CA LEU A 430 -5.17 8.34 16.72
C LEU A 430 -5.73 8.64 18.10
N PHE A 431 -5.43 9.78 18.69
CA PHE A 431 -6.03 10.17 19.98
C PHE A 431 -6.22 11.68 20.08
N PHE A 432 -7.06 12.08 21.05
CA PHE A 432 -7.22 13.45 21.53
C PHE A 432 -7.08 13.39 23.07
N TRP A 433 -6.41 14.36 23.69
CA TRP A 433 -6.10 14.25 25.12
C TRP A 433 -7.32 14.49 26.02
N TYR A 434 -8.16 15.50 25.74
CA TYR A 434 -9.31 15.79 26.61
C TYR A 434 -10.50 14.87 26.37
N TRP A 435 -10.53 14.13 25.27
CA TRP A 435 -11.50 13.06 25.01
C TRP A 435 -10.85 11.66 25.04
N LYS A 436 -11.24 10.82 26.01
CA LYS A 436 -10.65 9.49 26.29
C LYS A 436 -9.17 9.51 26.75
N ASN A 437 -8.71 10.62 27.35
CA ASN A 437 -7.41 10.76 28.03
C ASN A 437 -6.16 10.49 27.17
N GLY A 438 -6.28 10.47 25.84
CA GLY A 438 -5.17 10.11 24.94
C GLY A 438 -4.79 8.62 24.91
N ILE A 439 -5.50 7.76 25.65
CA ILE A 439 -5.16 6.34 25.87
C ILE A 439 -5.80 5.44 24.80
N GLU A 440 -7.02 5.74 24.38
CA GLU A 440 -7.75 4.92 23.42
C GLU A 440 -7.53 5.42 21.99
N SER A 441 -7.09 4.52 21.10
CA SER A 441 -7.00 4.85 19.68
C SER A 441 -8.41 4.97 19.09
N LEU A 442 -8.70 6.10 18.46
CA LEU A 442 -10.01 6.39 17.88
C LEU A 442 -10.28 5.59 16.61
N LYS A 443 -11.56 5.32 16.36
CA LYS A 443 -12.09 4.61 15.18
C LYS A 443 -12.30 5.56 13.99
N ALA A 444 -12.75 6.78 14.24
CA ALA A 444 -12.84 7.78 13.18
C ALA A 444 -12.48 9.17 13.68
N VAL A 445 -11.84 9.93 12.78
CA VAL A 445 -11.59 11.36 12.95
C VAL A 445 -11.87 12.05 11.61
N THR A 446 -12.73 13.06 11.62
CA THR A 446 -13.00 13.90 10.45
C THR A 446 -12.80 15.36 10.82
N MET A 447 -11.79 16.01 10.23
CA MET A 447 -11.62 17.45 10.31
C MET A 447 -12.18 18.08 9.04
N LYS A 448 -12.99 19.13 9.17
CA LYS A 448 -13.72 19.72 8.04
C LYS A 448 -13.97 21.21 8.25
N ILE A 449 -13.93 21.98 7.16
CA ILE A 449 -14.03 23.45 7.18
C ILE A 449 -15.25 23.96 6.43
N ARG A 450 -15.83 25.07 6.90
CA ARG A 450 -16.96 25.76 6.26
C ARG A 450 -16.71 27.26 6.27
N ARG A 451 -17.04 27.94 5.17
CA ARG A 451 -16.82 29.39 5.07
C ARG A 451 -17.72 30.12 6.07
N VAL A 452 -17.17 31.09 6.77
CA VAL A 452 -17.94 32.06 7.55
C VAL A 452 -18.44 33.12 6.58
N MET A 453 -19.75 33.32 6.52
CA MET A 453 -20.42 34.28 5.63
C MET A 453 -20.75 35.58 6.37
#